data_AF-A0A431I3Z4-F1
#
_entry.id   AF-A0A431I3Z4-F1
#
_cell.length_a   1.000
_cell.length_b   1.000
_cell.length_c   1.000
_cell.angle_alpha   90.00
_cell.angle_beta   90.00
_cell.angle_gamma   90.00
#
_symmetry.space_group_name_H-M   'P 1'
#
loop_
_entity.id
_entity.type
_entity.pdbx_description
1 polymer ?
#
loop_
_entity_poly.entity_id
_entity_poly.type
_entity_poly.pdbx_seq_one_letter_code
_entity_poly.pdbx_strand_id
1 'polypeptide(L)'
;KRVLVGDSGQIDGVRLTGETAARDWLKELMEAGTPAADLRKWMLAPAATPPSGGNQRGKIICNCLNVSERDIKAAIEAGQDLEQLQDSLKCGTSCGSCVPEIKRMISISRATT
;
A
#
# COMPACT_ATOMS: atom_id res chain seq x y z
N LYS A 1 -2.21 -23.81 -4.97
CA LYS A 1 -2.64 -22.41 -5.25
C LYS A 1 -2.97 -22.26 -6.74
N ARG A 2 -4.06 -21.57 -7.09
CA ARG A 2 -4.45 -21.20 -8.47
C ARG A 2 -4.69 -19.70 -8.56
N VAL A 3 -4.32 -19.08 -9.67
CA VAL A 3 -4.56 -17.66 -9.93
C VAL A 3 -5.36 -17.52 -11.23
N LEU A 4 -6.44 -16.74 -11.18
CA LEU A 4 -7.24 -16.35 -12.32
C LEU A 4 -6.72 -14.98 -12.81
N VAL A 5 -6.42 -14.89 -14.09
CA VAL A 5 -5.97 -13.67 -14.75
C VAL A 5 -7.06 -13.27 -15.74
N GLY A 6 -7.53 -12.03 -15.63
CA GLY A 6 -8.56 -11.47 -16.52
C GLY A 6 -8.03 -11.12 -17.90
N ASP A 7 -8.93 -10.76 -18.81
CA ASP A 7 -8.61 -10.44 -20.20
C ASP A 7 -7.67 -9.23 -20.35
N SER A 8 -7.67 -8.31 -19.38
CA SER A 8 -6.74 -7.18 -19.30
C SER A 8 -5.37 -7.54 -18.73
N GLY A 9 -5.14 -8.80 -18.34
CA GLY A 9 -3.87 -9.28 -17.78
C GLY A 9 -3.69 -9.04 -16.28
N GLN A 10 -4.70 -8.52 -15.59
CA GLN A 10 -4.70 -8.32 -14.12
C GLN A 10 -5.14 -9.58 -13.35
N ILE A 11 -4.88 -9.61 -12.05
CA ILE A 11 -5.31 -10.72 -11.19
C ILE A 11 -6.78 -10.52 -10.80
N ASP A 12 -7.66 -11.40 -11.26
CA ASP A 12 -9.09 -11.35 -10.93
C ASP A 12 -9.44 -12.20 -9.70
N GLY A 13 -8.61 -13.20 -9.39
CA GLY A 13 -8.86 -14.05 -8.23
C GLY A 13 -7.74 -15.03 -7.91
N VAL A 14 -7.67 -15.45 -6.65
CA VAL A 14 -6.71 -16.45 -6.20
C VAL A 14 -7.38 -17.48 -5.32
N ARG A 15 -7.11 -18.76 -5.59
CA ARG A 15 -7.47 -19.88 -4.70
C ARG A 15 -6.22 -20.41 -4.01
N LEU A 16 -6.12 -20.16 -2.71
CA LEU A 16 -5.08 -20.71 -1.84
C LEU A 16 -5.54 -22.03 -1.22
N THR A 17 -4.62 -22.97 -1.05
CA THR A 17 -4.89 -24.29 -0.45
C THR A 17 -3.63 -24.75 0.28
N GLY A 18 -3.74 -25.09 1.56
CA GLY A 18 -2.59 -25.36 2.42
C GLY A 18 -2.01 -24.07 2.98
N GLU A 19 -0.82 -23.69 2.52
CA GLU A 19 -0.15 -22.43 2.87
C GLU A 19 -0.94 -21.20 2.35
N THR A 20 -1.01 -20.15 3.17
CA THR A 20 -1.82 -18.94 2.90
C THR A 20 -1.14 -17.61 3.26
N ALA A 21 0.16 -17.58 3.57
CA ALA A 21 0.85 -16.34 3.95
C ALA A 21 0.81 -15.29 2.84
N ALA A 22 0.70 -15.71 1.57
CA ALA A 22 0.58 -14.79 0.45
C ALA A 22 -0.80 -14.12 0.29
N ARG A 23 -1.77 -14.40 1.17
CA ARG A 23 -3.16 -13.92 1.04
C ARG A 23 -3.26 -12.40 0.97
N ASP A 24 -2.66 -11.71 1.93
CA ASP A 24 -2.93 -10.29 2.15
C ASP A 24 -2.36 -9.43 1.02
N TRP A 25 -1.10 -9.65 0.66
CA TRP A 25 -0.50 -8.89 -0.43
C TRP A 25 -1.08 -9.25 -1.80
N LEU A 26 -1.58 -10.47 -2.01
CA LEU A 26 -2.31 -10.79 -3.25
C LEU A 26 -3.65 -10.05 -3.32
N LYS A 27 -4.36 -9.90 -2.20
CA LYS A 27 -5.61 -9.14 -2.15
C LYS A 27 -5.37 -7.68 -2.51
N GLU A 28 -4.32 -7.07 -1.97
CA GLU A 28 -3.94 -5.69 -2.28
C GLU A 28 -3.66 -5.49 -3.78
N LEU A 29 -3.00 -6.46 -4.43
CA LEU A 29 -2.72 -6.38 -5.88
C LEU A 29 -3.96 -6.50 -6.74
N MET A 30 -4.94 -7.31 -6.31
CA MET A 30 -6.25 -7.40 -6.96
C MET A 30 -6.98 -6.06 -6.84
N GLU A 31 -7.00 -5.47 -5.65
CA GLU A 31 -7.61 -4.15 -5.40
C GLU A 31 -6.90 -3.03 -6.18
N ALA A 32 -5.58 -3.15 -6.39
CA ALA A 32 -4.78 -2.21 -7.16
C ALA A 32 -4.80 -2.45 -8.69
N GLY A 33 -5.43 -3.52 -9.18
CA GLY A 33 -5.44 -3.85 -10.61
C GLY A 33 -4.05 -4.13 -11.20
N THR A 34 -3.13 -4.68 -10.41
CA THR A 34 -1.74 -4.87 -10.86
C THR A 34 -1.65 -5.98 -11.91
N PRO A 35 -0.89 -5.80 -13.02
CA PRO A 35 -0.67 -6.84 -14.01
C PRO A 35 -0.05 -8.10 -13.42
N ALA A 36 -0.61 -9.26 -13.75
CA ALA A 36 -0.14 -10.56 -13.28
C ALA A 36 1.26 -10.93 -13.82
N ALA A 37 1.64 -10.37 -14.98
CA ALA A 37 2.90 -10.66 -15.66
C ALA A 37 4.12 -10.35 -14.78
N ASP A 38 4.10 -9.22 -14.07
CA ASP A 38 5.21 -8.76 -13.22
C ASP A 38 5.48 -9.69 -12.03
N LEU A 39 4.47 -10.48 -11.65
CA LEU A 39 4.48 -11.27 -10.42
C LEU A 39 4.32 -12.77 -10.66
N ARG A 40 4.26 -13.20 -11.93
CA ARG A 40 4.05 -14.60 -12.32
C ARG A 40 5.00 -15.57 -11.64
N LYS A 41 6.28 -15.19 -11.49
CA LYS A 41 7.33 -16.00 -10.84
C LYS A 41 7.14 -16.17 -9.33
N TRP A 42 6.33 -15.31 -8.71
CA TRP A 42 6.13 -15.23 -7.26
C TRP A 42 4.73 -15.65 -6.83
N MET A 43 3.82 -15.89 -7.79
CA MET A 43 2.45 -16.29 -7.52
C MET A 43 2.32 -17.57 -6.69
N LEU A 44 3.32 -18.45 -6.67
CA LEU A 44 3.29 -19.70 -5.90
C LEU A 44 4.29 -19.71 -4.73
N ALA A 45 4.97 -18.59 -4.47
CA ALA A 45 5.92 -18.51 -3.38
C ALA A 45 5.21 -18.51 -2.01
N PRO A 46 5.71 -19.25 -1.01
CA PRO A 46 5.22 -19.22 0.37
C PRO A 46 5.79 -17.98 1.09
N ALA A 47 5.43 -16.80 0.59
CA ALA A 47 5.96 -15.53 1.08
C ALA A 47 4.83 -14.67 1.65
N ALA A 48 5.00 -14.21 2.89
CA ALA A 48 4.10 -13.25 3.52
C ALA A 48 4.21 -11.83 2.93
N THR A 49 5.27 -11.56 2.17
CA THR A 49 5.54 -10.29 1.52
C THR A 49 5.88 -10.51 0.04
N PRO A 50 5.47 -9.59 -0.84
CA PRO A 50 5.79 -9.67 -2.26
C PRO A 50 7.30 -9.41 -2.45
N PRO A 51 8.01 -10.32 -3.11
CA PRO A 51 9.49 -10.31 -3.19
C PRO A 51 10.10 -9.23 -4.08
N SER A 52 9.29 -8.48 -4.83
CA SER A 52 9.74 -7.30 -5.57
C SER A 52 8.64 -6.25 -5.58
N GLY A 53 8.64 -5.37 -4.57
CA GLY A 53 7.98 -4.06 -4.63
C GLY A 53 6.49 -4.04 -4.95
N GLY A 54 5.77 -5.15 -4.75
CA GLY A 54 4.31 -5.16 -4.84
C GLY A 54 3.78 -4.00 -4.01
N ASN A 55 2.88 -3.20 -4.57
CA ASN A 55 2.47 -1.91 -4.04
C ASN A 55 1.70 -2.04 -2.73
N GLN A 56 2.38 -2.46 -1.67
CA GLN A 56 1.86 -2.51 -0.32
C GLN A 56 1.63 -1.07 0.07
N ARG A 57 0.36 -0.65 0.05
CA ARG A 57 -0.06 0.67 0.53
C ARG A 57 0.34 0.85 2.01
N GLY A 58 0.55 -0.24 2.73
CA GLY A 58 0.87 -0.20 4.15
C GLY A 58 -0.37 0.16 4.97
N LYS A 59 -0.18 0.48 6.25
CA LYS A 59 -1.27 0.81 7.17
C LYS A 59 -2.05 2.03 6.66
N ILE A 60 -3.38 2.01 6.73
CA ILE A 60 -4.19 3.22 6.52
C ILE A 60 -4.03 4.15 7.72
N ILE A 61 -3.52 5.36 7.47
CA ILE A 61 -3.31 6.39 8.51
C ILE A 61 -4.53 7.33 8.56
N CYS A 62 -5.06 7.74 7.41
CA CYS A 62 -6.30 8.50 7.34
C CYS A 62 -7.45 7.60 6.90
N ASN A 63 -8.24 7.08 7.86
CA ASN A 63 -9.43 6.28 7.55
C ASN A 63 -10.49 7.09 6.80
N CYS A 64 -10.64 8.38 7.12
CA CYS A 64 -11.67 9.26 6.54
C CYS A 64 -11.50 9.45 5.02
N LEU A 65 -10.26 9.43 4.52
CA LEU A 65 -9.94 9.65 3.10
C LEU A 65 -9.13 8.51 2.48
N ASN A 66 -9.06 7.37 3.18
CA ASN A 66 -8.33 6.18 2.78
C ASN A 66 -6.87 6.44 2.37
N VAL A 67 -6.15 7.30 3.11
CA VAL A 67 -4.74 7.63 2.83
C VAL A 67 -3.83 6.70 3.61
N SER A 68 -2.89 6.09 2.88
CA SER A 68 -2.00 5.09 3.44
C SER A 68 -0.70 5.69 3.99
N GLU A 69 -0.05 4.96 4.89
CA GLU A 69 1.24 5.31 5.48
C GLU A 69 2.30 5.49 4.40
N ARG A 70 2.24 4.67 3.34
CA ARG A 70 3.16 4.77 2.21
C ARG A 70 2.96 6.06 1.42
N ASP A 71 1.71 6.45 1.15
CA ASP A 71 1.40 7.69 0.44
C ASP A 71 1.99 8.90 1.20
N ILE A 72 1.84 8.88 2.53
CA ILE A 72 2.38 9.91 3.41
C ILE A 72 3.91 9.88 3.42
N LYS A 73 4.54 8.70 3.56
CA LYS A 73 6.00 8.56 3.54
C LYS A 73 6.61 9.05 2.23
N ALA A 74 6.05 8.66 1.09
CA ALA A 74 6.53 9.08 -0.23
C ALA A 74 6.47 10.60 -0.40
N ALA A 75 5.39 11.23 0.10
CA ALA A 75 5.26 12.69 0.12
C ALA A 75 6.28 13.36 1.05
N ILE A 76 6.53 12.80 2.25
CA ILE A 76 7.55 13.33 3.18
C ILE A 76 8.96 13.22 2.58
N GLU A 77 9.29 12.10 1.92
CA GLU A 77 10.56 11.89 1.22
C GLU A 77 10.73 12.88 0.04
N ALA A 78 9.63 13.27 -0.61
CA ALA A 78 9.62 14.34 -1.60
C ALA A 78 9.76 15.76 -0.98
N GLY A 79 9.92 15.85 0.34
CA GLY A 79 10.11 17.12 1.07
C GLY A 79 8.81 17.83 1.44
N GLN A 80 7.65 17.17 1.32
CA GLN A 80 6.37 17.79 1.64
C GLN A 80 6.19 17.98 3.15
N ASP A 81 5.67 19.14 3.54
CA ASP A 81 5.22 19.41 4.91
C ASP A 81 3.75 19.03 5.12
N LEU A 82 3.25 19.25 6.35
CA LEU A 82 1.87 18.88 6.71
C LEU A 82 0.82 19.62 5.87
N GLU A 83 1.04 20.90 5.56
CA GLU A 83 0.10 21.71 4.77
C GLU A 83 0.06 21.19 3.33
N GLN A 84 1.22 20.90 2.76
CA GLN A 84 1.34 20.32 1.41
C GLN A 84 0.74 18.91 1.33
N LEU A 85 0.90 18.09 2.37
CA LEU A 85 0.23 16.78 2.50
C LEU A 85 -1.30 16.93 2.59
N GLN A 86 -1.77 17.92 3.34
CA GLN A 86 -3.20 18.25 3.43
C GLN A 86 -3.75 18.75 2.09
N ASP A 87 -2.96 19.44 1.29
CA ASP A 87 -3.39 19.89 -0.04
C ASP A 87 -3.40 18.76 -1.07
N SER A 88 -2.38 17.90 -1.07
CA SER A 88 -2.21 16.83 -2.06
C SER A 88 -3.07 15.60 -1.75
N LEU A 89 -3.03 15.09 -0.51
CA LEU A 89 -3.69 13.86 -0.09
C LEU A 89 -5.01 14.12 0.65
N LYS A 90 -5.33 15.38 0.97
CA LYS A 90 -6.51 15.79 1.75
C LYS A 90 -6.54 15.24 3.19
N CYS A 91 -5.56 14.44 3.62
CA CYS A 91 -5.55 13.78 4.91
C CYS A 91 -5.62 14.77 6.09
N GLY A 92 -6.50 14.54 7.05
CA GLY A 92 -6.60 15.39 8.25
C GLY A 92 -7.48 16.63 8.10
N THR A 93 -8.14 16.83 6.96
CA THR A 93 -9.07 17.94 6.72
C THR A 93 -10.53 17.66 7.14
N SER A 94 -10.90 16.39 7.31
CA SER A 94 -12.27 16.00 7.68
C SER A 94 -12.43 15.77 9.19
N CYS A 95 -11.83 14.70 9.72
CA CYS A 95 -11.99 14.29 11.12
C CYS A 95 -10.77 14.63 12.00
N GLY A 96 -9.65 15.05 11.40
CA GLY A 96 -8.42 15.48 12.10
C GLY A 96 -7.64 14.40 12.88
N SER A 97 -8.20 13.20 13.08
CA SER A 97 -7.62 12.16 13.95
C SER A 97 -6.23 11.65 13.52
N CYS A 98 -5.90 11.75 12.23
CA CYS A 98 -4.62 11.33 11.68
C CYS A 98 -3.51 12.41 11.79
N VAL A 99 -3.84 13.66 12.11
CA VAL A 99 -2.88 14.78 12.13
C VAL A 99 -1.73 14.58 13.14
N PRO A 100 -1.98 14.13 14.39
CA PRO A 100 -0.90 13.89 15.35
C PRO A 100 0.09 12.81 14.91
N GLU A 101 -0.40 11.77 14.23
CA GLU A 101 0.42 10.69 13.68
C GLU A 101 1.31 11.20 12.54
N ILE A 102 0.72 11.94 11.58
CA ILE A 102 1.44 12.52 10.44
C ILE A 102 2.55 13.47 10.92
N LYS A 103 2.28 14.32 11.92
CA LYS A 103 3.30 15.20 12.52
C LYS A 103 4.47 14.41 13.11
N ARG A 104 4.19 13.30 13.81
CA ARG A 104 5.24 12.40 14.32
C ARG A 104 6.07 11.80 13.18
N MET A 105 5.43 11.32 12.11
CA MET A 105 6.14 10.78 10.94
C MET A 105 7.09 11.81 10.30
N ILE A 106 6.63 13.06 10.11
CA ILE A 106 7.47 14.16 9.57
C ILE A 106 8.67 14.42 10.49
N SER A 107 8.46 14.50 11.81
CA SER A 107 9.54 14.76 12.77
C SER A 107 10.62 13.67 12.75
N ILE A 108 10.21 12.39 12.68
CA ILE A 108 11.13 11.25 12.65
C ILE A 108 11.94 11.25 11.34
N SER A 109 11.27 11.50 10.21
CA SER A 109 11.94 11.59 8.91
C SER A 109 13.00 12.69 8.88
N ARG A 110 12.69 13.86 9.44
CA ARG A 110 13.62 15.00 9.51
C ARG A 110 14.80 14.78 10.47
N ALA A 111 14.65 13.91 11.47
CA ALA A 111 15.73 13.57 12.39
C ALA A 111 16.70 12.51 11.84
N THR A 112 16.34 11.82 10.76
CA THR A 112 17.12 10.72 10.16
C THR A 112 17.98 11.20 8.98
N THR A 113 17.90 12.49 8.63
CA THR A 113 18.73 13.15 7.61
C THR A 113 19.82 13.96 8.30
#